data_AF-A0A3D8I8R3-F1
#
_entry.id   AF-A0A3D8I8R3-F1
#
_cell.length_a   1.000
_cell.length_b   1.000
_cell.length_c   1.000
_cell.angle_alpha   90.00
_cell.angle_beta   90.00
_cell.angle_gamma   90.00
#
_symmetry.space_group_name_H-M   'P 1'
#
loop_
_entity.id
_entity.type
_entity.pdbx_description
1 polymer ?
#
loop_
_entity_poly.entity_id
_entity_poly.type
_entity_poly.pdbx_seq_one_letter_code
_entity_poly.pdbx_strand_id
1 'polypeptide(L)'
;MIAPIFYKLSKPLPPHYQFYFITYHATGHNAMMDFLKYCGVSINGDCQEINSLERYKKNYETLSRFHTHCSLALCEYNFKDFYQYTHLLNARVPALLLVRDPISVLKSCINFVATPKEKTINGGGGKINS
;
A
#
# COMPACT_ATOMS: atom_id res chain seq x y z
N MET A 1 -4.88 -20.50 -5.28
CA MET A 1 -4.44 -21.09 -6.57
C MET A 1 -5.20 -20.56 -7.81
N ILE A 2 -6.32 -19.82 -7.69
CA ILE A 2 -7.11 -19.34 -8.85
C ILE A 2 -6.72 -17.96 -9.41
N ALA A 3 -6.00 -17.14 -8.64
CA ALA A 3 -5.63 -15.77 -9.02
C ALA A 3 -4.88 -15.63 -10.38
N PRO A 4 -3.88 -16.47 -10.74
CA PRO A 4 -3.23 -16.34 -12.03
C PRO A 4 -4.15 -16.62 -13.23
N ILE A 5 -5.15 -17.49 -13.06
CA ILE A 5 -6.15 -17.78 -14.10
C ILE A 5 -7.05 -16.55 -14.30
N PHE A 6 -7.52 -15.96 -13.20
CA PHE A 6 -8.36 -14.75 -13.24
C PHE A 6 -7.63 -13.54 -13.82
N TYR A 7 -6.33 -13.40 -13.51
CA TYR A 7 -5.48 -12.39 -14.14
C TYR A 7 -5.43 -12.56 -15.67
N LYS A 8 -5.20 -13.79 -16.15
CA LYS A 8 -5.16 -14.09 -17.59
C LYS A 8 -6.50 -13.81 -18.29
N LEU A 9 -7.61 -13.99 -17.57
CA LEU A 9 -8.96 -13.68 -18.05
C LEU A 9 -9.37 -12.20 -17.85
N SER A 10 -8.44 -11.34 -17.43
CA SER A 10 -8.69 -9.92 -17.13
C SER A 10 -9.87 -9.69 -16.18
N LYS A 11 -10.03 -10.59 -15.19
CA LYS A 11 -11.08 -10.44 -14.17
C LYS A 11 -10.64 -9.42 -13.11
N PRO A 12 -11.54 -8.50 -12.70
CA PRO A 12 -11.21 -7.51 -11.68
C PRO A 12 -10.88 -8.15 -10.34
N LEU A 13 -10.19 -7.41 -9.47
CA LEU A 13 -10.00 -7.83 -8.08
C LEU A 13 -11.35 -8.01 -7.36
N PRO A 14 -11.45 -8.93 -6.39
CA PRO A 14 -12.65 -9.11 -5.58
C PRO A 14 -13.12 -7.78 -4.96
N PRO A 15 -14.40 -7.41 -5.08
CA PRO A 15 -14.89 -6.07 -4.69
C PRO A 15 -15.10 -5.91 -3.18
N HIS A 16 -14.28 -6.56 -2.35
CA HIS A 16 -14.43 -6.58 -0.88
C HIS A 16 -13.70 -5.43 -0.16
N TYR A 17 -12.94 -4.61 -0.89
CA TYR A 17 -12.28 -3.43 -0.34
C TYR A 17 -13.17 -2.20 -0.40
N GLN A 18 -13.13 -1.41 0.66
CA GLN A 18 -14.00 -0.25 0.87
C GLN A 18 -13.41 1.07 0.35
N PHE A 19 -12.08 1.17 0.30
CA PHE A 19 -11.37 2.33 -0.22
C PHE A 19 -9.96 1.96 -0.72
N TYR A 20 -9.40 2.82 -1.57
CA TYR A 20 -7.97 2.82 -1.90
C TYR A 20 -7.21 3.69 -0.92
N PHE A 21 -6.06 3.23 -0.46
CA PHE A 21 -5.12 4.05 0.30
C PHE A 21 -3.94 4.42 -0.61
N ILE A 22 -3.97 5.64 -1.16
CA ILE A 22 -2.93 6.14 -2.07
C ILE A 22 -1.95 6.99 -1.26
N THR A 23 -0.67 6.70 -1.40
CA THR A 23 0.36 7.25 -0.52
C THR A 23 1.72 7.12 -1.19
N TYR A 24 2.72 7.80 -0.66
CA TYR A 24 4.08 7.76 -1.19
C TYR A 24 5.08 7.62 -0.04
N HIS A 25 6.31 7.28 -0.38
CA HIS A 25 7.41 7.22 0.59
C HIS A 25 7.58 8.58 1.30
N ALA A 26 7.91 8.53 2.59
CA ALA A 26 8.14 9.71 3.45
C ALA A 26 6.95 10.70 3.64
N THR A 27 5.71 10.30 3.32
CA THR A 27 4.50 11.11 3.61
C THR A 27 3.87 10.84 4.98
N GLY A 28 4.42 9.88 5.74
CA GLY A 28 3.75 9.31 6.93
C GLY A 28 2.97 8.03 6.64
N HIS A 29 3.16 7.44 5.46
CA HIS A 29 2.62 6.15 5.01
C HIS A 29 2.49 5.10 6.13
N ASN A 30 3.61 4.74 6.76
CA ASN A 30 3.64 3.69 7.79
C ASN A 30 2.75 4.04 9.00
N ALA A 31 2.77 5.30 9.44
CA ALA A 31 1.97 5.74 10.58
C ALA A 31 0.46 5.65 10.26
N MET A 32 0.06 6.02 9.05
CA MET A 32 -1.33 5.88 8.60
C MET A 32 -1.74 4.41 8.43
N MET A 33 -0.85 3.56 7.90
CA MET A 33 -1.11 2.12 7.84
C MET A 33 -1.38 1.53 9.23
N ASP A 34 -0.57 1.91 10.22
CA ASP A 34 -0.73 1.42 11.59
C ASP A 34 -2.00 1.98 12.24
N PHE A 35 -2.30 3.27 12.05
CA PHE A 35 -3.57 3.86 12.49
C PHE A 35 -4.78 3.09 11.93
N LEU A 36 -4.78 2.81 10.63
CA LEU A 36 -5.87 2.08 9.98
C LEU A 36 -5.99 0.64 10.49
N LYS A 37 -4.86 -0.05 10.75
CA LYS A 37 -4.87 -1.36 11.41
C LYS A 37 -5.48 -1.29 12.81
N TYR A 38 -5.16 -0.26 13.60
CA TYR A 38 -5.77 -0.05 14.92
C TYR A 38 -7.28 0.24 14.82
N CYS A 39 -7.74 0.83 13.72
CA CYS A 39 -9.16 0.98 13.40
C CYS A 39 -9.82 -0.32 12.89
N GLY A 40 -9.10 -1.44 12.84
CA GLY A 40 -9.60 -2.72 12.34
C GLY A 40 -9.66 -2.82 10.82
N VAL A 41 -9.00 -1.92 10.09
CA VAL A 41 -8.91 -1.97 8.63
C VAL A 41 -7.76 -2.88 8.20
N SER A 42 -8.07 -3.90 7.41
CA SER A 42 -7.08 -4.79 6.82
C SER A 42 -6.53 -4.18 5.53
N ILE A 43 -5.22 -3.96 5.46
CA ILE A 43 -4.56 -3.35 4.29
C ILE A 43 -3.57 -4.35 3.70
N ASN A 44 -3.45 -4.42 2.37
CA ASN A 44 -2.29 -5.07 1.78
C ASN A 44 -1.01 -4.37 2.24
N GLY A 45 -0.03 -5.16 2.69
CA GLY A 45 1.30 -4.64 3.00
C GLY A 45 1.96 -3.99 1.79
N ASP A 46 3.12 -3.36 2.00
CA ASP A 46 3.89 -2.78 0.89
C ASP A 46 4.11 -3.82 -0.20
N CYS A 47 3.51 -3.53 -1.34
CA CYS A 47 3.65 -4.34 -2.53
C CYS A 47 4.87 -3.79 -3.29
N GLN A 48 6.05 -4.32 -2.97
CA GLN A 48 7.32 -4.03 -3.68
C GLN A 48 7.49 -4.89 -4.93
N GLU A 49 6.46 -5.64 -5.34
CA GLU A 49 6.52 -6.56 -6.45
C GLU A 49 6.68 -5.79 -7.77
N ILE A 50 7.64 -6.25 -8.55
CA ILE A 50 8.11 -5.60 -9.78
C ILE A 50 7.12 -5.81 -10.94
N ASN A 51 6.19 -6.78 -10.83
CA ASN A 51 5.23 -7.10 -11.89
C ASN A 51 3.76 -7.09 -11.42
N SER A 52 2.86 -6.84 -12.36
CA SER A 52 1.41 -6.79 -12.18
C SER A 52 0.79 -8.11 -11.71
N LEU A 53 1.27 -9.26 -12.19
CA LEU A 53 0.70 -10.58 -11.88
C LEU A 53 0.89 -10.94 -10.41
N GLU A 54 2.11 -10.79 -9.88
CA GLU A 54 2.40 -11.04 -8.47
C GLU A 54 1.63 -10.08 -7.57
N ARG A 55 1.56 -8.80 -7.96
CA ARG A 55 0.73 -7.80 -7.27
C ARG A 55 -0.75 -8.19 -7.25
N TYR A 56 -1.29 -8.65 -8.38
CA TYR A 56 -2.65 -9.16 -8.48
C TYR A 56 -2.88 -10.36 -7.57
N LYS A 57 -1.97 -11.36 -7.59
CA LYS A 57 -2.07 -12.56 -6.74
C LYS A 57 -2.12 -12.19 -5.26
N LYS A 58 -1.17 -11.38 -4.79
CA LYS A 58 -1.06 -10.98 -3.38
C LYS A 58 -2.29 -10.20 -2.92
N ASN A 59 -2.78 -9.27 -3.74
CA ASN A 59 -3.97 -8.50 -3.42
C ASN A 59 -5.22 -9.38 -3.48
N TYR A 60 -5.33 -10.29 -4.45
CA TYR A 60 -6.42 -11.26 -4.52
C TYR A 60 -6.47 -12.14 -3.26
N GLU A 61 -5.32 -12.66 -2.82
CA GLU A 61 -5.22 -13.49 -1.61
C GLU A 61 -5.56 -12.70 -0.34
N THR A 62 -5.10 -11.45 -0.24
CA THR A 62 -5.43 -10.56 0.88
C THR A 62 -6.94 -10.32 0.96
N LEU A 63 -7.55 -9.95 -0.17
CA LEU A 63 -9.00 -9.71 -0.26
C LEU A 63 -9.84 -10.97 -0.04
N SER A 64 -9.29 -12.15 -0.37
CA SER A 64 -9.96 -13.44 -0.13
C SER A 64 -9.86 -13.89 1.32
N ARG A 65 -8.91 -13.36 2.11
CA ARG A 65 -8.75 -13.66 3.54
C ARG A 65 -9.55 -12.69 4.40
N PHE A 66 -9.48 -11.40 4.09
CA PHE A 66 -10.11 -10.33 4.87
C PHE A 66 -11.38 -9.85 4.17
N HIS A 67 -12.51 -10.39 4.59
CA HIS A 67 -13.83 -10.07 4.01
C HIS A 67 -14.45 -8.81 4.62
N THR A 68 -13.96 -8.36 5.77
CA THR A 68 -14.49 -7.20 6.51
C THR A 68 -13.44 -6.09 6.56
N HIS A 69 -13.86 -4.87 6.24
CA HIS A 69 -13.06 -3.64 6.37
C HIS A 69 -11.67 -3.72 5.71
N CYS A 70 -11.60 -4.12 4.43
CA CYS A 70 -10.33 -4.15 3.70
C CYS A 70 -10.11 -2.85 2.90
N SER A 71 -8.85 -2.40 2.80
CA SER A 71 -8.43 -1.36 1.87
C SER A 71 -7.23 -1.80 1.04
N LEU A 72 -7.09 -1.19 -0.14
CA LEU A 72 -5.96 -1.45 -1.03
C LEU A 72 -4.98 -0.27 -1.03
N ALA A 73 -3.82 -0.45 -0.42
CA ALA A 73 -2.66 0.43 -0.51
C ALA A 73 -2.06 0.41 -1.92
N LEU A 74 -1.95 1.60 -2.51
CA LEU A 74 -1.32 1.88 -3.81
C LEU A 74 -0.17 2.87 -3.58
N CYS A 75 1.03 2.35 -3.36
CA CYS A 75 2.21 3.14 -3.01
C CYS A 75 3.22 3.29 -4.17
N GLU A 76 3.20 2.34 -5.10
CA GLU A 76 4.20 2.21 -6.15
C GLU A 76 3.61 2.58 -7.52
N TYR A 77 4.42 3.28 -8.32
CA TYR A 77 4.10 3.67 -9.69
C TYR A 77 5.13 3.08 -10.66
N ASN A 78 4.75 2.89 -11.92
CA ASN A 78 5.64 2.48 -13.01
C ASN A 78 6.30 1.08 -12.88
N PHE A 79 5.61 0.12 -12.27
CA PHE A 79 6.04 -1.29 -12.32
C PHE A 79 5.64 -1.95 -13.66
N LYS A 80 6.20 -3.12 -13.95
CA LYS A 80 5.94 -3.83 -15.21
C LYS A 80 4.44 -4.16 -15.35
N ASP A 81 3.86 -3.77 -16.49
CA ASP A 81 2.45 -3.95 -16.83
C ASP A 81 1.48 -3.17 -15.89
N PHE A 82 1.91 -1.99 -15.40
CA PHE A 82 1.11 -1.08 -14.56
C PHE A 82 -0.29 -0.84 -15.11
N TYR A 83 -0.41 -0.46 -16.38
CA TYR A 83 -1.71 -0.15 -17.01
C TYR A 83 -2.67 -1.35 -16.97
N GLN A 84 -2.14 -2.55 -17.27
CA GLN A 84 -2.95 -3.78 -17.22
C GLN A 84 -3.48 -4.00 -15.80
N TYR A 85 -2.64 -3.82 -14.77
CA TYR A 85 -3.08 -3.93 -13.39
C TYR A 85 -4.12 -2.88 -13.01
N THR A 86 -3.95 -1.61 -13.40
CA THR A 86 -4.91 -0.54 -13.08
C THR A 86 -6.28 -0.75 -13.70
N HIS A 87 -6.37 -1.42 -14.86
CA HIS A 87 -7.65 -1.78 -15.46
C HIS A 87 -8.42 -2.88 -14.68
N LEU A 88 -7.74 -3.63 -13.81
CA LEU A 88 -8.35 -4.65 -12.95
C LEU A 88 -8.87 -4.09 -11.62
N LEU A 89 -8.63 -2.80 -11.36
CA LEU A 89 -9.12 -2.08 -10.18
C LEU A 89 -10.58 -1.63 -10.38
N ASN A 90 -11.34 -1.56 -9.30
CA ASN A 90 -12.73 -1.07 -9.29
C ASN A 90 -12.77 0.46 -9.16
N ALA A 91 -13.10 1.14 -10.26
CA ALA A 91 -13.18 2.59 -10.31
C ALA A 91 -14.25 3.24 -9.40
N ARG A 92 -15.18 2.46 -8.83
CA ARG A 92 -16.29 2.99 -8.00
C ARG A 92 -15.92 3.18 -6.53
N VAL A 93 -14.74 2.72 -6.13
CA VAL A 93 -14.32 2.72 -4.73
C VAL A 93 -13.59 4.03 -4.40
N PRO A 94 -13.92 4.73 -3.29
CA PRO A 94 -13.28 5.99 -2.94
C PRO A 94 -11.79 5.81 -2.64
N ALA A 95 -11.02 6.90 -2.76
CA ALA A 95 -9.59 6.92 -2.46
C ALA A 95 -9.27 7.89 -1.31
N LEU A 96 -8.49 7.40 -0.34
CA LEU A 96 -7.83 8.19 0.69
C LEU A 96 -6.39 8.47 0.21
N LEU A 97 -6.10 9.73 -0.11
CA LEU A 97 -4.78 10.17 -0.56
C LEU A 97 -4.01 10.83 0.58
N LEU A 98 -2.86 10.26 0.95
CA LEU A 98 -1.95 10.84 1.94
C LEU A 98 -0.91 11.73 1.26
N VAL A 99 -1.02 13.03 1.49
CA VAL A 99 -0.10 14.04 0.96
C VAL A 99 0.71 14.69 2.08
N ARG A 100 1.93 15.13 1.74
CA ARG A 100 2.81 15.94 2.59
C ARG A 100 3.45 16.99 1.70
N ASP A 101 3.90 18.10 2.29
CA ASP A 101 4.58 19.12 1.50
C ASP A 101 5.81 18.50 0.78
N PRO A 102 6.00 18.77 -0.52
CA PRO A 102 7.06 18.11 -1.30
C PRO A 102 8.47 18.40 -0.77
N ILE A 103 8.71 19.58 -0.21
CA ILE A 103 10.03 19.98 0.30
C ILE A 103 10.38 19.14 1.53
N SER A 104 9.44 18.92 2.44
CA SER A 104 9.63 18.07 3.61
C SER A 104 9.73 16.60 3.24
N VAL A 105 9.00 16.13 2.22
CA VAL A 105 9.19 14.79 1.66
C VAL A 105 10.63 14.63 1.19
N LEU A 106 11.15 15.57 0.38
CA LEU A 106 12.54 15.55 -0.10
C LEU A 106 13.56 15.58 1.05
N LYS A 107 13.38 16.46 2.04
CA LYS A 107 14.23 16.51 3.25
C LYS A 107 14.25 15.16 3.97
N SER A 108 13.08 14.56 4.17
CA SER A 108 12.99 13.25 4.82
C SER A 108 13.65 12.14 3.98
N CYS A 109 13.47 12.13 2.66
CA CYS A 109 14.12 11.14 1.78
C CYS A 109 15.64 11.27 1.79
N ILE A 110 16.18 12.49 1.71
CA ILE A 110 17.63 12.74 1.74
C ILE A 110 18.22 12.31 3.09
N ASN A 111 17.58 12.72 4.19
CA ASN A 111 18.05 12.38 5.53
C ASN A 111 17.96 10.88 5.83
N PHE A 112 16.98 10.18 5.26
CA PHE A 112 16.83 8.73 5.41
C PHE A 112 18.02 7.95 4.83
N VAL A 113 18.57 8.40 3.70
CA VAL A 113 19.75 7.78 3.06
C VAL A 113 21.04 8.16 3.79
N ALA A 114 21.08 9.34 4.40
CA ALA A 114 22.28 9.89 5.03
C ALA A 114 22.57 9.34 6.45
N THR A 115 21.62 8.68 7.11
CA THR A 115 21.87 8.01 8.39
C THR A 115 22.60 6.66 8.18
N PRO A 116 23.84 6.49 8.67
CA PRO A 116 24.46 5.16 8.76
C PRO A 116 23.55 4.24 9.57
N LYS A 117 23.58 2.93 9.29
CA LYS A 117 22.85 1.90 10.05
C LYS A 117 23.37 1.76 11.49
N GLU A 118 23.29 2.80 12.29
CA GLU A 118 23.35 2.70 13.74
C GLU A 118 21.93 2.80 14.29
N LYS A 119 21.46 1.63 14.75
CA LYS A 119 20.17 1.34 15.37
C LYS A 119 18.99 1.42 14.40
N THR A 120 18.55 0.23 14.01
CA THR A 120 17.18 -0.05 13.55
C THR A 120 16.17 0.56 14.53
N ILE A 121 15.74 1.79 14.29
CA ILE A 121 14.52 2.32 14.87
C ILE A 121 13.41 1.95 13.89
N ASN A 122 12.93 0.71 14.01
CA ASN A 122 11.64 0.35 13.46
C ASN A 122 10.57 1.08 14.29
N GLY A 123 9.86 2.01 13.65
CA GLY A 123 8.66 2.62 14.21
C GLY A 123 8.87 4.03 14.74
N GLY A 124 7.98 4.93 14.33
CA GLY A 124 7.77 6.24 14.93
C GLY A 124 7.18 6.13 16.33
N GLY A 125 7.96 5.56 17.26
CA GLY A 125 7.71 5.62 18.69
C GLY A 125 8.54 6.75 19.28
N GLY A 126 7.97 7.97 19.32
CA GLY A 126 8.49 9.00 20.20
C GLY A 126 8.42 8.50 21.64
N LYS A 127 9.55 8.36 22.32
CA LYS A 127 9.55 8.12 23.76
C LYS A 127 9.01 9.37 24.45
N ILE A 128 7.80 9.26 24.98
CA ILE A 128 7.26 10.20 25.94
C ILE A 128 7.74 9.70 27.30
N ASN A 129 8.81 10.29 27.82
CA ASN A 129 9.17 10.07 29.22
C ASN A 129 8.32 11.05 30.04
N SER A 130 7.41 10.48 30.82
CA SER A 130 6.77 11.12 31.99
C SER A 130 7.70 11.03 33.19
#